data_AF-A0A2G8SJ97-F1
#
_entry.id   AF-A0A2G8SJ97-F1
#
_cell.length_a   1.000
_cell.length_b   1.000
_cell.length_c   1.000
_cell.angle_alpha   90.00
_cell.angle_beta   90.00
_cell.angle_gamma   90.00
#
_symmetry.space_group_name_H-M   'P 1'
#
loop_
_entity.id
_entity.type
_entity.pdbx_description
1 polymer ?
#
loop_
_entity_poly.entity_id
_entity_poly.type
_entity_poly.pdbx_seq_one_letter_code
_entity_poly.pdbx_strand_id
1 'polypeptide(L)'
;MPAERTPKTLKQTTLFNFAKPVPRPIAVATPQHPPSKPSQHDHELEHVSEADEADAAVGYASSGSLKRAKTVSKPVPVPKPKPKPKGKAGDDDRSLEDVILCIKPEFTKLIAERRKNHEYRKYKLKDSVTHLWLYETAPTSAITYVMTTTTPKVPGEVNDPTGVGNDDFDQGLKESKYGYPVVELFRLKTPLTTSQLKERFDIATPQGWRYATRKLVEELPLTEMKRVF
;
A
#
# COMPACT_ATOMS: atom_id res chain seq x y z
N MET A 1 -26.61 56.91 -28.22
CA MET A 1 -26.08 56.82 -26.85
C MET A 1 -25.58 55.40 -26.58
N PRO A 2 -24.29 55.08 -26.82
CA PRO A 2 -23.66 53.90 -26.24
C PRO A 2 -22.74 54.27 -25.07
N ALA A 3 -22.82 53.48 -23.99
CA ALA A 3 -22.09 53.67 -22.75
C ALA A 3 -20.63 53.18 -22.85
N GLU A 4 -19.69 54.05 -22.51
CA GLU A 4 -18.27 53.74 -22.38
C GLU A 4 -18.00 52.95 -21.09
N ARG A 5 -17.27 51.82 -21.20
CA ARG A 5 -16.71 51.08 -20.07
C ARG A 5 -15.24 51.44 -19.92
N THR A 6 -14.89 52.01 -18.77
CA THR A 6 -13.51 52.25 -18.33
C THR A 6 -12.84 50.95 -17.86
N PRO A 7 -11.56 50.71 -18.19
CA PRO A 7 -10.79 49.59 -17.64
C PRO A 7 -10.12 49.96 -16.30
N LYS A 8 -10.20 49.03 -15.33
CA LYS A 8 -9.50 49.11 -14.04
C LYS A 8 -8.07 48.58 -14.17
N THR A 9 -7.12 49.39 -13.73
CA THR A 9 -5.68 49.09 -13.60
C THR A 9 -5.44 48.08 -12.46
N LEU A 10 -4.74 46.98 -12.74
CA LEU A 10 -4.25 46.05 -11.72
C LEU A 10 -2.77 46.36 -11.43
N LYS A 11 -2.49 46.71 -10.17
CA LYS A 11 -1.18 47.11 -9.67
C LYS A 11 -0.25 45.91 -9.55
N GLN A 12 0.92 46.01 -10.15
CA GLN A 12 2.10 45.20 -9.85
C GLN A 12 2.46 45.33 -8.37
N THR A 13 2.57 44.19 -7.67
CA THR A 13 3.13 44.12 -6.32
C THR A 13 4.39 43.26 -6.37
N THR A 14 5.53 43.95 -6.31
CA THR A 14 6.87 43.43 -6.07
C THR A 14 6.96 42.99 -4.61
N LEU A 15 7.43 41.76 -4.32
CA LEU A 15 7.80 41.40 -2.95
C LEU A 15 9.01 40.44 -2.87
N PHE A 16 10.13 41.05 -2.48
CA PHE A 16 11.22 40.59 -1.61
C PHE A 16 12.12 39.40 -2.00
N ASN A 17 13.36 39.78 -2.36
CA ASN A 17 14.57 38.99 -2.27
C ASN A 17 14.82 38.49 -0.84
N PHE A 18 14.91 37.16 -0.68
CA PHE A 18 15.51 36.56 0.51
C PHE A 18 17.02 36.42 0.32
N ALA A 19 17.78 37.19 1.13
CA ALA A 19 19.21 37.00 1.31
C ALA A 19 19.46 35.66 2.02
N LYS A 20 20.33 34.82 1.44
CA LYS A 20 20.80 33.57 2.05
C LYS A 20 21.81 33.88 3.17
N PRO A 21 21.72 33.27 4.35
CA PRO A 21 22.79 33.35 5.35
C PRO A 21 24.00 32.50 4.92
N VAL A 22 25.18 33.10 5.06
CA VAL A 22 26.50 32.50 4.83
C VAL A 22 26.83 31.55 5.99
N PRO A 23 27.26 30.30 5.74
CA PRO A 23 27.76 29.43 6.80
C PRO A 23 29.20 29.80 7.19
N ARG A 24 29.48 29.86 8.50
CA ARG A 24 30.83 29.97 9.06
C ARG A 24 31.53 28.60 9.06
N PRO A 25 32.83 28.52 8.74
CA PRO A 25 33.56 27.25 8.71
C PRO A 25 33.89 26.77 10.13
N ILE A 26 33.56 25.50 10.41
CA ILE A 26 34.08 24.76 11.56
C ILE A 26 35.36 24.05 11.09
N ALA A 27 36.48 24.41 11.70
CA ALA A 27 37.74 23.69 11.54
C ALA A 27 37.69 22.39 12.34
N VAL A 28 37.87 21.24 11.67
CA VAL A 28 38.23 19.97 12.31
C VAL A 28 39.46 19.43 11.59
N ALA A 29 40.49 19.16 12.38
CA ALA A 29 41.79 18.68 11.96
C ALA A 29 41.74 17.22 11.49
N THR A 30 42.33 16.97 10.32
CA THR A 30 42.80 15.66 9.84
C THR A 30 44.06 15.24 10.62
N PRO A 31 44.31 13.94 10.86
CA PRO A 31 45.28 13.25 9.99
C PRO A 31 44.92 11.77 9.72
N GLN A 32 44.90 11.37 8.44
CA GLN A 32 45.94 10.60 7.75
C GLN A 32 45.64 9.09 7.68
N HIS A 33 45.24 8.67 6.48
CA HIS A 33 45.41 7.30 5.97
C HIS A 33 46.74 7.25 5.18
N PRO A 34 47.41 6.09 5.11
CA PRO A 34 47.73 5.54 3.78
C PRO A 34 47.68 3.97 3.77
N PRO A 35 48.02 3.28 2.66
CA PRO A 35 47.13 3.03 1.52
C PRO A 35 46.96 1.53 1.21
N SER A 36 45.77 1.12 0.78
CA SER A 36 45.53 -0.21 0.20
C SER A 36 45.78 -0.17 -1.31
N LYS A 37 46.63 -1.07 -1.83
CA LYS A 37 46.78 -1.32 -3.27
C LYS A 37 46.15 -2.67 -3.67
N PRO A 38 45.85 -2.85 -4.98
CA PRO A 38 44.76 -3.69 -5.46
C PRO A 38 45.22 -5.07 -5.91
N SER A 39 44.28 -6.02 -6.01
CA SER A 39 44.42 -7.14 -6.94
C SER A 39 43.08 -7.44 -7.59
N GLN A 40 43.08 -7.25 -8.91
CA GLN A 40 42.05 -7.65 -9.84
C GLN A 40 42.11 -9.18 -9.98
N HIS A 41 40.95 -9.81 -10.09
CA HIS A 41 40.80 -11.09 -10.78
C HIS A 41 39.62 -10.93 -11.72
N ASP A 42 39.93 -10.54 -12.95
CA ASP A 42 39.06 -10.72 -14.10
C ASP A 42 39.00 -12.22 -14.41
N HIS A 43 37.79 -12.74 -14.56
CA HIS A 43 37.55 -14.01 -15.25
C HIS A 43 36.75 -13.72 -16.51
N GLU A 44 37.40 -14.02 -17.63
CA GLU A 44 36.92 -14.02 -19.01
C GLU A 44 36.14 -15.32 -19.33
N LEU A 45 35.19 -15.20 -20.27
CA LEU A 45 34.62 -16.22 -21.21
C LEU A 45 33.83 -17.39 -20.58
N GLU A 46 32.71 -17.88 -21.13
CA GLU A 46 32.29 -18.16 -22.51
C GLU A 46 30.76 -17.92 -22.65
N HIS A 47 30.21 -17.34 -23.72
CA HIS A 47 29.91 -17.93 -25.04
C HIS A 47 29.20 -19.29 -24.99
N VAL A 48 27.87 -19.30 -25.10
CA VAL A 48 27.17 -20.41 -25.78
C VAL A 48 25.96 -19.89 -26.56
N SER A 49 25.89 -20.41 -27.77
CA SER A 49 24.98 -20.27 -28.90
C SER A 49 23.52 -20.68 -28.65
N GLU A 50 22.59 -19.95 -29.27
CA GLU A 50 21.78 -20.33 -30.45
C GLU A 50 21.12 -21.73 -30.55
N ALA A 51 20.01 -21.76 -31.30
CA ALA A 51 19.21 -22.89 -31.80
C ALA A 51 18.21 -23.51 -30.79
N ASP A 52 17.02 -23.96 -31.15
CA ASP A 52 16.12 -23.76 -32.29
C ASP A 52 14.81 -24.48 -31.88
N GLU A 53 13.85 -24.48 -32.80
CA GLU A 53 12.85 -25.54 -33.00
C GLU A 53 11.43 -25.46 -32.40
N ALA A 54 10.51 -25.35 -33.38
CA ALA A 54 9.34 -26.19 -33.65
C ALA A 54 8.02 -25.86 -32.93
N ASP A 55 7.02 -25.31 -33.63
CA ASP A 55 6.15 -25.92 -34.67
C ASP A 55 5.00 -26.71 -34.02
N ALA A 56 3.77 -26.20 -34.21
CA ALA A 56 2.61 -27.00 -34.60
C ALA A 56 1.43 -26.07 -34.87
N ALA A 57 1.20 -25.80 -36.16
CA ALA A 57 -0.11 -25.49 -36.70
C ALA A 57 -1.10 -26.65 -36.44
N VAL A 58 -2.40 -26.37 -36.45
CA VAL A 58 -3.42 -27.00 -37.33
C VAL A 58 -4.77 -26.37 -37.00
N GLY A 59 -5.33 -25.66 -37.97
CA GLY A 59 -6.74 -25.27 -37.97
C GLY A 59 -7.64 -26.40 -38.48
N TYR A 60 -8.94 -26.28 -38.25
CA TYR A 60 -9.93 -26.80 -39.19
C TYR A 60 -11.19 -25.96 -39.16
N ALA A 61 -11.72 -25.74 -40.35
CA ALA A 61 -12.78 -24.80 -40.68
C ALA A 61 -14.15 -25.47 -40.75
N SER A 62 -15.15 -24.58 -40.72
CA SER A 62 -16.32 -24.54 -41.62
C SER A 62 -17.59 -25.37 -41.33
N SER A 63 -18.67 -24.57 -41.20
CA SER A 63 -19.98 -24.67 -41.89
C SER A 63 -20.87 -25.92 -41.74
N GLY A 64 -22.14 -25.66 -41.39
CA GLY A 64 -23.25 -26.58 -41.67
C GLY A 64 -24.60 -25.99 -41.29
N SER A 65 -25.45 -25.75 -42.29
CA SER A 65 -26.74 -25.05 -42.21
C SER A 65 -27.94 -25.99 -42.02
N LEU A 66 -28.96 -25.47 -41.33
CA LEU A 66 -30.42 -25.73 -41.40
C LEU A 66 -30.98 -27.18 -41.52
N LYS A 67 -31.81 -27.58 -40.53
CA LYS A 67 -33.12 -28.24 -40.78
C LYS A 67 -34.19 -27.81 -39.76
N ARG A 68 -35.42 -27.76 -40.26
CA ARG A 68 -36.66 -27.26 -39.65
C ARG A 68 -37.46 -28.42 -39.02
N ALA A 69 -38.27 -28.07 -38.03
CA ALA A 69 -39.61 -28.60 -37.69
C ALA A 69 -39.81 -29.38 -36.37
N LYS A 70 -41.02 -29.13 -35.84
CA LYS A 70 -41.82 -29.83 -34.81
C LYS A 70 -41.80 -29.23 -33.40
N THR A 71 -42.83 -28.42 -33.20
CA THR A 71 -43.44 -27.97 -31.95
C THR A 71 -43.78 -29.17 -31.06
N VAL A 72 -43.17 -29.22 -29.88
CA VAL A 72 -43.60 -30.02 -28.72
C VAL A 72 -43.65 -29.04 -27.55
N SER A 73 -44.83 -28.90 -26.97
CA SER A 73 -45.12 -28.11 -25.78
C SER A 73 -44.28 -28.62 -24.60
N LYS A 74 -43.32 -27.81 -24.16
CA LYS A 74 -42.56 -28.04 -22.92
C LYS A 74 -43.31 -27.45 -21.72
N PRO A 75 -43.28 -28.11 -20.55
CA PRO A 75 -43.89 -27.59 -19.33
C PRO A 75 -43.16 -26.32 -18.85
N VAL A 76 -43.94 -25.40 -18.29
CA VAL A 76 -43.51 -24.09 -17.79
C VAL A 76 -42.39 -24.28 -16.74
N PRO A 77 -41.24 -23.60 -16.86
CA PRO A 77 -40.21 -23.66 -15.83
C PRO A 77 -40.66 -22.84 -14.61
N VAL A 78 -40.69 -23.50 -13.44
CA VAL A 78 -40.78 -22.83 -12.14
C VAL A 78 -39.58 -21.87 -12.01
N PRO A 79 -39.80 -20.58 -11.70
CA PRO A 79 -38.70 -19.63 -11.58
C PRO A 79 -37.83 -20.01 -10.39
N LYS A 80 -36.59 -20.43 -10.66
CA LYS A 80 -35.54 -20.54 -9.65
C LYS A 80 -35.35 -19.16 -8.99
N PRO A 81 -35.24 -19.07 -7.66
CA PRO A 81 -35.00 -17.80 -6.99
C PRO A 81 -33.69 -17.20 -7.51
N LYS A 82 -33.78 -16.01 -8.10
CA LYS A 82 -32.61 -15.25 -8.53
C LYS A 82 -31.73 -14.97 -7.29
N PRO A 83 -30.41 -15.22 -7.33
CA PRO A 83 -29.54 -14.81 -6.24
C PRO A 83 -29.67 -13.30 -6.08
N LYS A 84 -29.96 -12.86 -4.85
CA LYS A 84 -30.02 -11.43 -4.53
C LYS A 84 -28.69 -10.78 -4.97
N PRO A 85 -28.73 -9.62 -5.63
CA PRO A 85 -27.50 -8.90 -5.94
C PRO A 85 -26.81 -8.60 -4.61
N LYS A 86 -25.56 -9.08 -4.45
CA LYS A 86 -24.69 -8.64 -3.35
C LYS A 86 -24.56 -7.12 -3.51
N GLY A 87 -25.28 -6.37 -2.68
CA GLY A 87 -25.10 -4.93 -2.60
C GLY A 87 -23.63 -4.67 -2.29
N LYS A 88 -23.00 -3.74 -3.01
CA LYS A 88 -21.71 -3.19 -2.58
C LYS A 88 -21.85 -2.82 -1.12
N ALA A 89 -20.95 -3.33 -0.26
CA ALA A 89 -20.98 -3.03 1.17
C ALA A 89 -21.16 -1.52 1.37
N GLY A 90 -22.31 -1.15 1.93
CA GLY A 90 -22.63 0.24 2.27
C GLY A 90 -21.63 0.77 3.30
N ASP A 91 -21.62 2.08 3.50
CA ASP A 91 -20.70 2.72 4.46
C ASP A 91 -20.91 2.20 5.91
N ASP A 92 -22.13 1.76 6.26
CA ASP A 92 -22.51 1.19 7.57
C ASP A 92 -21.89 -0.20 7.88
N ASP A 93 -21.31 -0.86 6.89
CA ASP A 93 -20.67 -2.18 7.06
C ASP A 93 -19.18 -2.08 7.36
N ARG A 94 -18.64 -0.87 7.52
CA ARG A 94 -17.20 -0.65 7.79
C ARG A 94 -16.93 -0.46 9.28
N SER A 95 -15.81 -1.01 9.74
CA SER A 95 -15.28 -0.68 11.08
C SER A 95 -14.67 0.72 11.05
N LEU A 96 -14.95 1.53 12.08
CA LEU A 96 -14.33 2.84 12.27
C LEU A 96 -12.98 2.76 12.98
N GLU A 97 -12.67 1.60 13.55
CA GLU A 97 -11.47 1.35 14.37
C GLU A 97 -10.38 0.60 13.58
N ASP A 98 -10.77 -0.08 12.50
CA ASP A 98 -9.89 -0.95 11.72
C ASP A 98 -9.65 -0.42 10.30
N VAL A 99 -8.37 -0.27 9.96
CA VAL A 99 -7.94 0.15 8.62
C VAL A 99 -7.04 -0.91 8.01
N ILE A 100 -7.32 -1.31 6.77
CA ILE A 100 -6.41 -2.07 5.92
C ILE A 100 -5.45 -1.10 5.27
N LEU A 101 -4.15 -1.35 5.45
CA LEU A 101 -3.06 -0.47 5.05
C LEU A 101 -2.07 -1.23 4.16
N CYS A 102 -1.83 -0.72 2.95
CA CYS A 102 -0.80 -1.26 2.07
C CYS A 102 0.59 -0.91 2.60
N ILE A 103 1.45 -1.90 2.74
CA ILE A 103 2.82 -1.74 3.19
C ILE A 103 3.74 -2.67 2.40
N LYS A 104 5.00 -2.28 2.21
CA LYS A 104 5.97 -3.17 1.56
C LYS A 104 6.45 -4.25 2.54
N PRO A 105 6.72 -5.49 2.08
CA PRO A 105 7.19 -6.58 2.92
C PRO A 105 8.43 -6.22 3.77
N GLU A 106 9.37 -5.42 3.26
CA GLU A 106 10.55 -5.02 4.03
C GLU A 106 10.22 -4.24 5.31
N PHE A 107 9.16 -3.41 5.29
CA PHE A 107 8.77 -2.64 6.46
C PHE A 107 8.00 -3.49 7.47
N THR A 108 7.18 -4.44 7.01
CA THR A 108 6.52 -5.41 7.90
C THR A 108 7.55 -6.28 8.63
N LYS A 109 8.64 -6.67 7.95
CA LYS A 109 9.76 -7.35 8.60
C LYS A 109 10.40 -6.49 9.69
N LEU A 110 10.70 -5.22 9.41
CA LEU A 110 11.26 -4.30 10.41
C LEU A 110 10.32 -4.06 11.60
N ILE A 111 9.00 -4.04 11.36
CA ILE A 111 7.99 -3.94 12.42
C ILE A 111 8.00 -5.21 13.30
N ALA A 112 8.01 -6.39 12.69
CA ALA A 112 8.07 -7.67 13.40
C ALA A 112 9.36 -7.83 14.22
N GLU A 113 10.48 -7.27 13.74
CA GLU A 113 11.75 -7.21 14.45
C GLU A 113 11.83 -6.07 15.50
N ARG A 114 10.75 -5.29 15.67
CA ARG A 114 10.69 -4.09 16.54
C ARG A 114 11.70 -2.99 16.18
N ARG A 115 12.32 -3.06 15.00
CA ARG A 115 13.24 -2.04 14.49
C ARG A 115 12.50 -0.83 13.93
N LYS A 116 11.30 -1.03 13.37
CA LYS A 116 10.41 0.05 12.96
C LYS A 116 9.25 0.11 13.94
N ASN A 117 9.27 1.09 14.83
CA ASN A 117 8.29 1.25 15.90
C ASN A 117 7.21 2.30 15.61
N HIS A 118 7.28 2.97 14.45
CA HIS A 118 6.24 3.86 13.95
C HIS A 118 5.99 3.59 12.46
N GLU A 119 4.72 3.60 12.05
CA GLU A 119 4.32 3.62 10.65
C GLU A 119 4.04 5.05 10.19
N TYR A 120 4.64 5.48 9.07
CA TYR A 120 4.62 6.89 8.66
C TYR A 120 3.70 7.12 7.47
N ARG A 121 2.81 8.12 7.54
CA ARG A 121 1.89 8.49 6.46
C ARG A 121 1.77 9.99 6.25
N LYS A 122 1.44 10.37 5.02
CA LYS A 122 1.14 11.77 4.63
C LYS A 122 -0.24 12.23 5.13
N TYR A 123 -1.15 11.30 5.38
CA TYR A 123 -2.55 11.56 5.77
C TYR A 123 -2.81 11.12 7.21
N LYS A 124 -3.78 11.79 7.85
CA LYS A 124 -4.31 11.40 9.16
C LYS A 124 -5.47 10.42 8.95
N LEU A 125 -5.46 9.32 9.68
CA LEU A 125 -6.61 8.44 9.85
C LEU A 125 -7.60 9.07 10.84
N LYS A 126 -8.81 8.52 10.95
CA LYS A 126 -9.74 8.95 12.02
C LYS A 126 -9.12 8.65 13.39
N ASP A 127 -9.41 9.50 14.36
CA ASP A 127 -8.89 9.36 15.73
C ASP A 127 -9.41 8.10 16.43
N SER A 128 -10.51 7.50 15.93
CA SER A 128 -11.04 6.22 16.39
C SER A 128 -10.22 5.00 15.95
N VAL A 129 -9.28 5.15 15.01
CA VAL A 129 -8.52 4.01 14.47
C VAL A 129 -7.52 3.51 15.50
N THR A 130 -7.67 2.24 15.88
CA THR A 130 -6.83 1.54 16.85
C THR A 130 -6.11 0.35 16.24
N HIS A 131 -6.57 -0.16 15.09
CA HIS A 131 -6.01 -1.35 14.43
C HIS A 131 -5.64 -1.08 12.97
N LEU A 132 -4.40 -1.43 12.60
CA LEU A 132 -3.91 -1.37 11.23
C LEU A 132 -3.62 -2.79 10.73
N TRP A 133 -4.48 -3.27 9.81
CA TRP A 133 -4.34 -4.54 9.11
C TRP A 133 -3.35 -4.37 7.95
N LEU A 134 -2.17 -4.95 8.10
CA LEU A 134 -1.03 -4.74 7.21
C LEU A 134 -1.14 -5.65 5.99
N TYR A 135 -1.65 -5.10 4.89
CA TYR A 135 -1.60 -5.74 3.58
C TYR A 135 -0.20 -5.56 2.98
N GLU A 136 0.58 -6.64 2.97
CA GLU A 136 1.87 -6.66 2.29
C GLU A 136 1.67 -6.66 0.77
N THR A 137 2.32 -5.72 0.09
CA THR A 137 2.35 -5.69 -1.38
C THR A 137 3.11 -6.90 -1.96
N ALA A 138 3.23 -6.96 -3.29
CA ALA A 138 4.00 -8.02 -3.94
C ALA A 138 5.42 -8.14 -3.35
N PRO A 139 5.96 -9.36 -3.24
CA PRO A 139 5.39 -10.63 -3.71
C PRO A 139 4.32 -11.25 -2.80
N THR A 140 4.21 -10.84 -1.53
CA THR A 140 3.31 -11.46 -0.53
C THR A 140 1.83 -11.35 -0.91
N SER A 141 1.37 -10.15 -1.31
CA SER A 141 -0.01 -9.89 -1.76
C SER A 141 -1.09 -10.43 -0.81
N ALA A 142 -0.90 -10.20 0.48
CA ALA A 142 -1.77 -10.72 1.54
C ALA A 142 -1.70 -9.84 2.80
N ILE A 143 -2.75 -9.90 3.62
CA ILE A 143 -2.66 -9.42 5.01
C ILE A 143 -1.99 -10.50 5.85
N THR A 144 -0.92 -10.11 6.54
CA THR A 144 -0.08 -11.02 7.33
C THR A 144 -0.06 -10.65 8.82
N TYR A 145 -0.19 -9.35 9.12
CA TYR A 145 -0.19 -8.84 10.48
C TYR A 145 -1.30 -7.82 10.71
N VAL A 146 -1.64 -7.64 11.98
CA VAL A 146 -2.42 -6.52 12.50
C VAL A 146 -1.59 -5.87 13.59
N MET A 147 -1.39 -4.56 13.52
CA MET A 147 -0.77 -3.81 14.62
C MET A 147 -1.78 -2.91 15.32
N THR A 148 -1.66 -2.77 16.63
CA THR A 148 -2.40 -1.76 17.37
C THR A 148 -1.64 -0.44 17.37
N THR A 149 -2.37 0.67 17.32
CA THR A 149 -1.83 2.03 17.33
C THR A 149 -2.64 2.92 18.26
N THR A 150 -2.02 4.00 18.71
CA THR A 150 -2.66 5.10 19.44
C THR A 150 -2.66 6.37 18.59
N THR A 151 -2.89 7.52 19.24
CA THR A 151 -2.75 8.85 18.65
C THR A 151 -1.45 8.97 17.85
N PRO A 152 -1.52 9.39 16.57
CA PRO A 152 -0.33 9.56 15.76
C PRO A 152 0.52 10.72 16.27
N LYS A 153 1.84 10.55 16.18
CA LYS A 153 2.84 11.58 16.42
C LYS A 153 3.02 12.47 15.20
N VAL A 154 3.34 13.74 15.41
CA VAL A 154 3.82 14.66 14.36
C VAL A 154 5.33 14.87 14.46
N PRO A 155 6.01 15.44 13.44
CA PRO A 155 7.44 15.72 13.51
C PRO A 155 7.84 16.46 14.79
N GLY A 156 8.80 15.91 15.53
CA GLY A 156 9.31 16.43 16.80
C GLY A 156 8.68 15.80 18.02
N GLU A 157 7.72 14.87 17.85
CA GLU A 157 7.03 14.20 18.96
C GLU A 157 7.43 12.73 19.16
N VAL A 158 8.12 12.09 18.20
CA VAL A 158 8.54 10.69 18.38
C VAL A 158 9.62 10.60 19.44
N ASN A 159 10.66 11.43 19.35
CA ASN A 159 11.74 11.59 20.34
C ASN A 159 12.36 10.26 20.80
N ASP A 160 12.49 9.31 19.88
CA ASP A 160 13.07 7.99 20.11
C ASP A 160 13.98 7.62 18.92
N PRO A 161 15.32 7.70 19.08
CA PRO A 161 16.25 7.45 17.99
C PRO A 161 16.42 5.97 17.65
N THR A 162 15.83 5.05 18.42
CA THR A 162 16.04 3.60 18.21
C THR A 162 15.24 3.04 17.03
N GLY A 163 14.16 3.72 16.62
CA GLY A 163 13.29 3.30 15.54
C GLY A 163 13.74 3.79 14.17
N VAL A 164 13.65 2.90 13.18
CA VAL A 164 14.02 3.19 11.79
C VAL A 164 13.21 4.37 11.25
N GLY A 165 13.92 5.46 10.95
CA GLY A 165 13.38 6.66 10.34
C GLY A 165 12.75 7.65 11.33
N ASN A 166 12.92 7.46 12.65
CA ASN A 166 12.40 8.36 13.67
C ASN A 166 13.10 9.72 13.65
N ASP A 167 14.44 9.73 13.64
CA ASP A 167 15.20 10.99 13.58
C ASP A 167 14.87 11.80 12.32
N ASP A 168 14.79 11.16 11.15
CA ASP A 168 14.39 11.81 9.91
C ASP A 168 12.96 12.38 9.99
N PHE A 169 12.04 11.66 10.65
CA PHE A 169 10.67 12.12 10.81
C PHE A 169 10.61 13.34 11.73
N ASP A 170 11.30 13.29 12.87
CA ASP A 170 11.31 14.37 13.84
C ASP A 170 11.98 15.64 13.33
N GLN A 171 13.02 15.49 12.50
CA GLN A 171 13.68 16.61 11.82
C GLN A 171 12.89 17.15 10.62
N GLY A 172 11.72 16.58 10.31
CA GLY A 172 10.89 16.99 9.17
C GLY A 172 11.50 16.64 7.81
N LEU A 173 12.44 15.70 7.75
CA LEU A 173 13.11 15.25 6.52
C LEU A 173 12.28 14.24 5.72
N LYS A 174 11.22 13.70 6.32
CA LYS A 174 10.25 12.82 5.64
C LYS A 174 9.08 13.63 5.10
N GLU A 175 8.55 13.21 3.94
CA GLU A 175 7.29 13.77 3.43
C GLU A 175 6.06 13.39 4.27
N SER A 176 6.21 12.42 5.18
CA SER A 176 5.14 11.95 6.06
C SER A 176 4.86 12.98 7.16
N LYS A 177 3.60 13.10 7.55
CA LYS A 177 3.13 14.07 8.55
C LYS A 177 2.68 13.43 9.85
N TYR A 178 2.43 12.12 9.83
CA TYR A 178 1.89 11.36 10.95
C TYR A 178 2.67 10.06 11.12
N GLY A 179 3.15 9.80 12.33
CA GLY A 179 3.78 8.55 12.76
C GLY A 179 2.86 7.79 13.70
N TYR A 180 2.32 6.66 13.27
CA TYR A 180 1.45 5.78 14.06
C TYR A 180 2.31 4.84 14.90
N PRO A 181 2.31 4.94 16.24
CA PRO A 181 3.10 4.07 17.09
C PRO A 181 2.66 2.61 16.92
N VAL A 182 3.62 1.70 16.83
CA VAL A 182 3.38 0.26 16.84
C VAL A 182 3.37 -0.22 18.28
N VAL A 183 2.18 -0.40 18.86
CA VAL A 183 2.03 -0.75 20.28
C VAL A 183 2.12 -2.26 20.49
N GLU A 184 1.28 -3.02 19.79
CA GLU A 184 1.28 -4.48 19.77
C GLU A 184 1.26 -4.96 18.32
N LEU A 185 1.74 -6.18 18.08
CA LEU A 185 1.73 -6.80 16.76
C LEU A 185 1.19 -8.23 16.84
N PHE A 186 0.18 -8.50 16.03
CA PHE A 186 -0.46 -9.80 15.89
C PHE A 186 -0.20 -10.35 14.50
N ARG A 187 0.13 -11.63 14.40
CA ARG A 187 0.35 -12.34 13.14
C ARG A 187 -0.83 -13.27 12.86
N LEU A 188 -1.39 -13.19 11.66
CA LEU A 188 -2.40 -14.15 11.20
C LEU A 188 -1.76 -15.55 11.10
N LYS A 189 -2.49 -16.58 11.54
CA LYS A 189 -2.07 -17.99 11.40
C LYS A 189 -1.85 -18.36 9.92
N THR A 190 -2.76 -17.89 9.08
CA THR A 190 -2.71 -18.04 7.62
C THR A 190 -2.84 -16.65 6.99
N PRO A 191 -1.89 -16.21 6.15
CA PRO A 191 -2.01 -14.94 5.43
C PRO A 191 -3.32 -14.87 4.63
N LEU A 192 -4.01 -13.73 4.70
CA LEU A 192 -5.25 -13.50 3.97
C LEU A 192 -4.96 -12.89 2.61
N THR A 193 -5.04 -13.69 1.55
CA THR A 193 -4.65 -13.28 0.20
C THR A 193 -5.63 -12.31 -0.43
N THR A 194 -5.19 -11.63 -1.49
CA THR A 194 -6.06 -10.75 -2.30
C THR A 194 -7.33 -11.44 -2.81
N SER A 195 -7.23 -12.68 -3.28
CA SER A 195 -8.42 -13.44 -3.74
C SER A 195 -9.38 -13.68 -2.59
N GLN A 196 -8.88 -14.08 -1.42
CA GLN A 196 -9.71 -14.30 -0.23
C GLN A 196 -10.35 -12.99 0.27
N LEU A 197 -9.62 -11.87 0.24
CA LEU A 197 -10.16 -10.54 0.55
C LEU A 197 -11.35 -10.21 -0.35
N LYS A 198 -11.22 -10.47 -1.65
CA LYS A 198 -12.28 -10.19 -2.61
C LYS A 198 -13.48 -11.14 -2.47
N GLU A 199 -13.23 -12.43 -2.36
CA GLU A 199 -14.29 -13.46 -2.36
C GLU A 199 -15.09 -13.47 -1.05
N ARG A 200 -14.39 -13.36 0.09
CA ARG A 200 -15.01 -13.50 1.42
C ARG A 200 -15.54 -12.18 1.97
N PHE A 201 -14.84 -11.09 1.71
CA PHE A 201 -15.09 -9.79 2.35
C PHE A 201 -15.48 -8.68 1.38
N ASP A 202 -15.54 -8.96 0.06
CA ASP A 202 -15.78 -7.98 -1.00
C ASP A 202 -14.76 -6.82 -1.01
N ILE A 203 -13.56 -7.08 -0.53
CA ILE A 203 -12.46 -6.12 -0.48
C ILE A 203 -11.58 -6.31 -1.71
N ALA A 204 -11.69 -5.40 -2.67
CA ALA A 204 -10.72 -5.30 -3.76
C ALA A 204 -9.32 -4.97 -3.22
N THR A 205 -8.28 -5.34 -3.97
CA THR A 205 -6.87 -5.09 -3.66
C THR A 205 -6.68 -3.66 -3.16
N PRO A 206 -6.22 -3.48 -1.90
CA PRO A 206 -5.93 -2.16 -1.39
C PRO A 206 -4.81 -1.51 -2.21
N GLN A 207 -4.99 -0.24 -2.59
CA GLN A 207 -3.98 0.56 -3.32
C GLN A 207 -3.27 1.57 -2.41
N GLY A 208 -3.77 1.78 -1.20
CA GLY A 208 -3.20 2.67 -0.21
C GLY A 208 -3.72 2.35 1.18
N TRP A 209 -4.96 2.74 1.46
CA TRP A 209 -5.66 2.35 2.67
C TRP A 209 -7.18 2.36 2.46
N ARG A 210 -7.90 1.63 3.32
CA ARG A 210 -9.36 1.65 3.43
C ARG A 210 -9.79 1.10 4.78
N TYR A 211 -10.96 1.49 5.28
CA TYR A 211 -11.55 0.82 6.43
C TYR A 211 -11.85 -0.65 6.13
N ALA A 212 -11.59 -1.51 7.11
CA ALA A 212 -11.98 -2.91 7.07
C ALA A 212 -13.51 -3.05 7.11
N THR A 213 -14.04 -4.14 6.57
CA THR A 213 -15.45 -4.49 6.78
C THR A 213 -15.63 -5.05 8.19
N ARG A 214 -16.79 -4.82 8.79
CA ARG A 214 -17.14 -5.40 10.11
C ARG A 214 -17.00 -6.92 10.08
N LYS A 215 -17.45 -7.54 8.98
CA LYS A 215 -17.28 -8.97 8.72
C LYS A 215 -15.82 -9.45 8.79
N LEU A 216 -14.85 -8.69 8.25
CA LEU A 216 -13.43 -9.08 8.32
C LEU A 216 -12.95 -9.14 9.77
N VAL A 217 -13.32 -8.14 10.57
CA VAL A 217 -12.91 -8.01 11.97
C VAL A 217 -13.55 -9.07 12.84
N GLU A 218 -14.84 -9.36 12.61
CA GLU A 218 -15.59 -10.39 13.34
C GLU A 218 -15.12 -11.82 13.01
N GLU A 219 -14.80 -12.12 11.74
CA GLU A 219 -14.34 -13.47 11.34
C GLU A 219 -12.88 -13.75 11.68
N LEU A 220 -12.06 -12.72 11.92
CA LEU A 220 -10.64 -12.85 12.25
C LEU A 220 -10.31 -12.05 13.52
N PRO A 221 -10.85 -12.43 14.69
CA PRO A 221 -10.61 -11.68 15.91
C PRO A 221 -9.14 -11.76 16.34
N LEU A 222 -8.60 -10.67 16.89
CA LEU A 222 -7.19 -10.59 17.33
C LEU A 222 -6.83 -11.66 18.37
N THR A 223 -7.80 -12.10 19.18
CA THR A 223 -7.64 -13.14 20.20
C THR A 223 -7.25 -14.50 19.62
N GLU A 224 -7.53 -14.75 18.34
CA GLU A 224 -7.16 -15.99 17.65
C GLU A 224 -5.81 -15.90 16.90
N MET A 225 -5.22 -14.71 16.84
CA MET A 225 -3.96 -14.46 16.15
C MET A 225 -2.76 -14.75 17.07
N LYS A 226 -1.58 -15.01 16.48
CA LYS A 226 -0.34 -15.13 17.25
C LYS A 226 0.13 -13.73 17.62
N ARG A 227 0.05 -13.36 18.90
CA ARG A 227 0.73 -12.17 19.42
C ARG A 227 2.24 -12.33 19.23
N VAL A 228 2.85 -11.42 18.49
CA VAL A 228 4.30 -11.33 18.30
C VAL A 228 4.91 -10.61 19.50
N PHE A 229 4.28 -9.50 19.90
CA PHE A 229 4.61 -8.76 21.09
C PHE A 229 3.46 -7.86 21.55
#